data_AF-A0A7S1MXM1-F1
#
_entry.id   AF-A0A7S1MXM1-F1
#
_cell.length_a   1.000
_cell.length_b   1.000
_cell.length_c   1.000
_cell.angle_alpha   90.00
_cell.angle_beta   90.00
_cell.angle_gamma   90.00
#
_symmetry.space_group_name_H-M   'P 1'
#
loop_
_entity.id
_entity.type
_entity.pdbx_description
1 polymer ?
#
loop_
_entity_poly.entity_id
_entity_poly.type
_entity_poly.pdbx_seq_one_letter_code
_entity_poly.pdbx_strand_id
1 'polypeptide(L)'
;LTALHLDRNMLQLLPASVGNLSKLTTISLDGNEMLDPPAEIMMLAEKDAQELVVYLKKIRSAEVTNSLDLHGYMLRTIPYSVSMLTNLTHLSLAENRITELPAFIATLSKLQTLLLS
;
A
#
# COMPACT_ATOMS: atom_id res chain seq x y z
N LEU A 1 10.15 17.85 2.36
CA LEU A 1 9.85 17.41 3.74
C LEU A 1 10.71 16.19 4.03
N THR A 2 11.40 16.15 5.18
CA THR A 2 12.28 15.04 5.58
C THR A 2 11.73 14.23 6.76
N ALA A 3 10.88 14.84 7.59
CA ALA A 3 10.20 14.17 8.70
C ALA A 3 8.69 14.44 8.64
N LEU A 4 7.89 13.41 8.94
CA LEU A 4 6.43 13.47 8.98
C LEU A 4 5.94 12.80 10.27
N HIS A 5 5.41 13.59 11.20
CA HIS A 5 4.94 13.11 12.50
C HIS A 5 3.42 13.14 12.55
N LEU A 6 2.80 11.96 12.64
CA LEU A 6 1.35 11.76 12.58
C LEU A 6 0.84 10.89 13.74
N ASP A 7 1.65 10.70 14.78
CA ASP A 7 1.27 9.88 15.93
C ASP A 7 0.00 10.37 16.61
N ARG A 8 -0.73 9.42 17.21
CA ARG A 8 -1.91 9.65 18.05
C ARG A 8 -3.00 10.45 17.35
N ASN A 9 -3.26 10.10 16.09
CA ASN A 9 -4.42 10.57 15.34
C ASN A 9 -5.40 9.41 15.12
N MET A 10 -6.46 9.66 14.36
CA MET A 10 -7.46 8.65 13.97
C MET A 10 -7.31 8.29 12.49
N LEU A 11 -6.07 8.29 11.97
CA LEU A 11 -5.84 7.97 10.57
C LEU A 11 -6.09 6.48 10.34
N GLN A 12 -6.86 6.19 9.30
CA GLN A 12 -7.02 4.83 8.79
C GLN A 12 -6.26 4.63 7.49
N LEU A 13 -5.98 5.70 6.76
CA LEU A 13 -5.35 5.67 5.45
C LEU A 13 -4.28 6.75 5.35
N LEU A 14 -3.17 6.44 4.67
CA LEU A 14 -2.29 7.45 4.12
C LEU A 14 -2.57 7.66 2.63
N PRO A 15 -2.69 8.91 2.17
CA PRO A 15 -2.89 9.15 0.75
C PRO A 15 -1.61 8.80 -0.03
N ALA A 16 -1.79 8.22 -1.24
CA ALA A 16 -0.68 7.85 -2.12
C ALA A 16 0.21 9.05 -2.53
N SER A 17 -0.29 10.28 -2.36
CA SER A 17 0.48 11.52 -2.53
C SER A 17 1.66 11.66 -1.56
N VAL A 18 1.65 10.99 -0.39
CA VAL A 18 2.81 10.90 0.51
C VAL A 18 4.00 10.24 -0.18
N GLY A 19 3.77 9.39 -1.19
CA GLY A 19 4.82 8.88 -2.08
C GLY A 19 5.60 9.95 -2.86
N ASN A 20 5.15 11.22 -2.88
CA ASN A 20 5.93 12.32 -3.45
C ASN A 20 7.04 12.84 -2.53
N LEU A 21 7.04 12.46 -1.26
CA LEU A 21 8.04 12.90 -0.29
C LEU A 21 9.33 12.11 -0.44
N SER A 22 10.01 12.26 -1.59
CA SER A 22 11.24 11.51 -1.92
C SER A 22 12.41 11.73 -0.95
N LYS A 23 12.36 12.79 -0.14
CA LYS A 23 13.37 13.11 0.87
C LYS A 23 12.96 12.66 2.29
N LEU A 24 11.85 11.94 2.45
CA LEU A 24 11.35 11.50 3.76
C LEU A 24 12.28 10.46 4.37
N THR A 25 12.85 10.75 5.52
CA THR A 25 13.74 9.85 6.28
C THR A 25 13.14 9.42 7.60
N THR A 26 12.10 10.11 8.05
CA THR A 26 11.46 9.84 9.34
C THR A 26 9.95 9.91 9.17
N ILE A 27 9.26 8.87 9.61
CA ILE A 27 7.82 8.86 9.72
C ILE A 27 7.41 8.25 11.05
N SER A 28 6.40 8.82 11.69
CA SER A 28 5.80 8.27 12.91
C SER A 28 4.28 8.29 12.79
N LEU A 29 3.67 7.12 13.00
CA LEU A 29 2.25 6.84 12.77
C LEU A 29 1.64 6.05 13.95
N ASP A 30 2.34 6.00 15.07
CA ASP A 30 1.94 5.20 16.23
C ASP A 30 0.64 5.73 16.83
N GLY A 31 -0.22 4.82 17.28
CA GLY A 31 -1.50 5.21 17.85
C GLY A 31 -2.50 5.76 16.83
N ASN A 32 -2.43 5.28 15.58
CA ASN A 32 -3.49 5.39 14.57
C ASN A 32 -4.19 4.04 14.36
N GLU A 33 -5.34 4.04 13.68
CA GLU A 33 -6.12 2.84 13.33
C GLU A 33 -5.87 2.43 11.87
N MET A 34 -4.60 2.31 11.50
CA MET A 34 -4.18 2.15 10.10
C MET A 34 -4.74 0.87 9.47
N LEU A 35 -5.47 1.06 8.36
CA LEU A 35 -5.90 0.02 7.43
C LEU A 35 -4.96 -0.06 6.21
N ASP A 36 -4.41 1.09 5.77
CA ASP A 36 -3.45 1.17 4.68
C ASP A 36 -2.50 2.36 4.88
N PRO A 37 -1.17 2.18 4.94
CA PRO A 37 -0.39 0.98 4.64
C PRO A 37 -0.63 -0.16 5.63
N PRO A 38 -0.56 -1.42 5.18
CA PRO A 38 -0.69 -2.56 6.07
C PRO A 38 0.51 -2.64 7.02
N ALA A 39 0.34 -3.36 8.13
CA ALA A 39 1.33 -3.43 9.21
C ALA A 39 2.72 -3.86 8.73
N GLU A 40 2.81 -4.71 7.70
CA GLU A 40 4.07 -5.14 7.11
C GLU A 40 4.84 -3.97 6.47
N ILE A 41 4.16 -3.09 5.75
CA ILE A 41 4.77 -1.89 5.16
C ILE A 41 5.16 -0.91 6.26
N MET A 42 4.35 -0.78 7.31
CA MET A 42 4.67 0.05 8.47
C MET A 42 5.94 -0.43 9.19
N MET A 43 6.08 -1.74 9.38
CA MET A 43 7.28 -2.35 9.96
C MET A 43 8.53 -2.14 9.09
N LEU A 44 8.39 -2.12 7.76
CA LEU A 44 9.49 -1.73 6.86
C LEU A 44 9.83 -0.23 7.01
N ALA A 45 8.80 0.61 7.12
CA ALA A 45 8.94 2.06 7.28
C ALA A 45 9.64 2.48 8.58
N GLU A 46 9.48 1.70 9.66
CA GLU A 46 10.21 1.88 10.93
C GLU A 46 11.73 1.73 10.75
N LYS A 47 12.15 0.87 9.81
CA LYS A 47 13.58 0.65 9.51
C LYS A 47 14.08 1.65 8.48
N ASP A 48 13.28 1.92 7.46
CA ASP A 48 13.55 2.91 6.43
C ASP A 48 12.25 3.49 5.88
N ALA A 49 12.00 4.78 6.15
CA ALA A 49 10.82 5.48 5.68
C ALA A 49 10.70 5.49 4.14
N GLN A 50 11.78 5.23 3.40
CA GLN A 50 11.73 5.10 1.95
C GLN A 50 10.93 3.88 1.49
N GLU A 51 10.86 2.80 2.27
CA GLU A 51 10.06 1.62 1.92
C GLU A 51 8.57 1.98 1.80
N LEU A 52 8.07 2.79 2.74
CA LEU A 52 6.72 3.35 2.65
C LEU A 52 6.55 4.25 1.43
N VAL A 53 7.53 5.13 1.16
CA VAL A 53 7.48 6.03 0.00
C VAL A 53 7.42 5.23 -1.31
N VAL A 54 8.18 4.14 -1.41
CA VAL A 54 8.17 3.23 -2.57
C VAL A 54 6.82 2.55 -2.72
N TYR A 55 6.27 2.00 -1.63
CA TYR A 55 4.94 1.41 -1.61
C TYR A 55 3.87 2.39 -2.10
N LEU A 56 3.81 3.60 -1.54
CA LEU A 56 2.82 4.61 -1.92
C LEU A 56 3.00 5.12 -3.35
N LYS A 57 4.24 5.17 -3.85
CA LYS A 57 4.51 5.46 -5.27
C LYS A 57 3.95 4.38 -6.19
N LYS A 58 4.05 3.10 -5.81
CA LYS A 58 3.46 1.99 -6.59
C LYS A 58 1.93 2.12 -6.64
N ILE A 59 1.28 2.40 -5.52
CA ILE A 59 -0.18 2.66 -5.47
C ILE A 59 -0.56 3.82 -6.38
N ARG A 60 0.12 4.97 -6.24
CA ARG A 60 -0.15 6.15 -7.08
C ARG A 60 0.08 5.87 -8.56
N SER A 61 1.16 5.17 -8.90
CA SER A 61 1.45 4.83 -10.29
C SER A 61 0.34 3.98 -10.88
N ALA A 62 -0.20 3.04 -10.10
CA ALA A 62 -1.27 2.14 -10.54
C ALA A 62 -2.58 2.88 -10.87
N GLU A 63 -2.83 4.06 -10.29
CA GLU A 63 -3.98 4.92 -10.65
C GLU A 63 -3.94 5.35 -12.13
N VAL A 64 -2.74 5.42 -12.72
CA VAL A 64 -2.53 5.85 -14.12
C VAL A 64 -2.19 4.66 -15.02
N THR A 65 -1.36 3.74 -14.56
CA THR A 65 -0.88 2.60 -15.36
C THR A 65 -1.86 1.43 -15.40
N ASN A 66 -2.84 1.40 -14.49
CA ASN A 66 -3.75 0.25 -14.29
C ASN A 66 -3.01 -1.07 -14.01
N SER A 67 -1.78 -0.99 -13.50
CA SER A 67 -0.96 -2.14 -13.16
C SER A 67 -0.25 -1.89 -11.84
N LEU A 68 -0.43 -2.80 -10.89
CA LEU A 68 0.15 -2.73 -9.56
C LEU A 68 0.93 -4.01 -9.26
N ASP A 69 2.17 -3.82 -8.83
CA ASP A 69 3.04 -4.91 -8.39
C ASP A 69 3.52 -4.66 -6.95
N LEU A 70 3.04 -5.51 -6.05
CA LEU A 70 3.35 -5.56 -4.63
C LEU A 70 4.02 -6.90 -4.26
N HIS A 71 4.82 -7.45 -5.18
CA HIS A 71 5.64 -8.63 -4.95
C HIS A 71 6.52 -8.50 -3.68
N GLY A 72 6.61 -9.58 -2.90
CA GLY A 72 7.64 -9.72 -1.87
C GLY A 72 7.49 -8.88 -0.60
N TYR A 73 6.35 -8.22 -0.37
CA TYR A 73 6.13 -7.39 0.83
C TYR A 73 5.69 -8.17 2.08
N MET A 74 5.67 -9.50 2.01
CA MET A 74 5.20 -10.39 3.10
C MET A 74 3.75 -10.10 3.55
N LEU A 75 2.96 -9.46 2.70
CA LEU A 75 1.60 -9.03 3.00
C LEU A 75 0.73 -10.22 3.40
N ARG A 76 -0.03 -10.08 4.48
CA ARG A 76 -1.01 -11.09 4.90
C ARG A 76 -2.40 -10.84 4.34
N THR A 77 -2.69 -9.60 3.95
CA THR A 77 -3.94 -9.18 3.34
C THR A 77 -3.66 -8.31 2.12
N ILE A 78 -4.62 -8.20 1.21
CA ILE A 78 -4.54 -7.23 0.12
C ILE A 78 -4.76 -5.83 0.71
N PRO A 79 -3.89 -4.84 0.45
CA PRO A 79 -4.04 -3.50 1.01
C PRO A 79 -5.35 -2.83 0.57
N TYR A 80 -5.97 -2.08 1.47
CA TYR A 80 -7.27 -1.47 1.23
C TYR A 80 -7.27 -0.49 0.05
N SER A 81 -6.17 0.22 -0.20
CA SER A 81 -5.99 1.13 -1.33
C SER A 81 -6.20 0.46 -2.69
N VAL A 82 -5.99 -0.86 -2.79
CA VAL A 82 -6.27 -1.63 -4.00
C VAL A 82 -7.76 -1.56 -4.36
N SER A 83 -8.67 -1.48 -3.38
CA SER A 83 -10.11 -1.33 -3.63
C SER A 83 -10.48 -0.03 -4.38
N MET A 84 -9.61 0.99 -4.30
CA MET A 84 -9.81 2.29 -4.96
C MET A 84 -9.29 2.30 -6.40
N LEU A 85 -8.48 1.30 -6.79
CA LEU A 85 -7.92 1.17 -8.13
C LEU A 85 -8.92 0.48 -9.08
N THR A 86 -10.11 1.06 -9.26
CA THR A 86 -11.21 0.41 -10.02
C THR A 86 -10.91 0.18 -11.50
N ASN A 87 -9.88 0.86 -12.03
CA ASN A 87 -9.41 0.67 -13.40
C ASN A 87 -8.29 -0.39 -13.53
N LEU A 88 -7.84 -0.98 -12.42
CA LEU A 88 -6.73 -1.92 -12.41
C LEU A 88 -7.01 -3.12 -13.32
N THR A 89 -6.04 -3.45 -14.16
CA THR A 89 -6.08 -4.58 -15.11
C THR A 89 -5.13 -5.69 -14.69
N HIS A 90 -4.03 -5.34 -14.02
CA HIS A 90 -3.00 -6.27 -13.56
C HIS A 90 -2.68 -6.02 -12.09
N LEU A 91 -2.77 -7.06 -11.26
CA LEU A 91 -2.39 -7.05 -9.86
C LEU A 91 -1.45 -8.22 -9.56
N SER A 92 -0.20 -7.91 -9.26
CA SER A 92 0.79 -8.87 -8.78
C SER A 92 0.94 -8.74 -7.26
N LEU A 93 0.66 -9.83 -6.58
CA LEU A 93 0.85 -10.03 -5.14
C LEU A 93 1.67 -11.30 -4.88
N ALA A 94 2.47 -11.73 -5.86
CA ALA A 94 3.32 -12.91 -5.74
C ALA A 94 4.33 -12.78 -4.58
N GLU A 95 4.79 -13.90 -4.04
CA GLU A 95 5.73 -13.94 -2.90
C GLU A 95 5.27 -13.14 -1.67
N ASN A 96 3.96 -13.13 -1.42
CA ASN A 96 3.37 -12.64 -0.16
C ASN A 96 2.86 -13.80 0.70
N ARG A 97 2.12 -13.49 1.76
CA ARG A 97 1.53 -14.46 2.70
C ARG A 97 0.02 -14.32 2.76
N ILE A 98 -0.60 -13.94 1.65
CA ILE A 98 -2.04 -13.70 1.55
C ILE A 98 -2.76 -15.04 1.56
N THR A 99 -3.62 -15.24 2.55
CA THR A 99 -4.41 -16.48 2.70
C THR A 99 -5.86 -16.31 2.28
N GLU A 100 -6.32 -15.08 2.11
CA GLU A 100 -7.71 -14.77 1.79
C GLU A 100 -7.81 -13.60 0.80
N LEU A 101 -8.85 -13.66 -0.03
CA LEU A 101 -9.23 -12.56 -0.91
C LEU A 101 -10.35 -11.76 -0.25
N PRO A 102 -10.17 -10.44 -0.05
CA PRO A 102 -11.21 -9.60 0.52
C PRO A 102 -12.38 -9.42 -0.46
N ALA A 103 -13.58 -9.20 0.08
CA ALA A 103 -14.80 -9.06 -0.73
C ALA A 103 -14.70 -7.95 -1.80
N PHE A 104 -13.93 -6.89 -1.54
CA PHE A 104 -13.73 -5.81 -2.52
C PHE A 104 -13.00 -6.28 -3.79
N ILE A 105 -12.36 -7.45 -3.82
CA ILE A 105 -11.73 -7.93 -5.05
C ILE A 105 -12.73 -8.00 -6.21
N ALA A 106 -14.01 -8.26 -5.90
CA ALA A 106 -15.11 -8.28 -6.86
C ALA A 106 -15.44 -6.90 -7.46
N THR A 107 -15.02 -5.79 -6.81
CA THR A 107 -15.23 -4.43 -7.34
C THR A 107 -14.21 -4.05 -8.41
N LEU A 108 -13.12 -4.82 -8.55
CA LEU A 108 -12.10 -4.62 -9.58
C LEU A 108 -12.55 -5.22 -10.91
N SER A 109 -13.66 -4.70 -11.46
CA SER A 109 -14.34 -5.28 -12.63
C SER A 109 -13.51 -5.28 -13.93
N LYS A 110 -12.40 -4.53 -13.96
CA LYS A 110 -11.46 -4.50 -15.10
C LYS A 110 -10.24 -5.39 -14.91
N LEU A 111 -10.11 -6.06 -13.76
CA LEU A 111 -8.97 -6.91 -13.45
C LEU A 111 -8.95 -8.11 -14.39
N GLN A 112 -7.86 -8.25 -15.14
CA GLN A 112 -7.65 -9.34 -16.09
C GLN A 112 -6.69 -10.38 -15.51
N THR A 113 -5.70 -9.93 -14.74
CA THR A 113 -4.68 -10.79 -14.15
C THR A 113 -4.53 -10.50 -12.67
N LEU A 114 -4.64 -11.55 -11.85
CA LEU A 114 -4.33 -11.57 -10.42
C LEU A 114 -3.30 -12.67 -10.15
N LEU A 115 -2.10 -12.30 -9.70
CA LEU A 115 -1.04 -13.25 -9.34
C LEU A 115 -0.88 -13.30 -7.81
N LEU A 116 -0.97 -14.50 -7.22
CA LEU A 116 -0.88 -14.75 -5.78
C LEU A 116 0.18 -15.82 -5.41
N SER A 117 0.91 -16.33 -6.40
CA SER A 117 1.85 -17.46 -6.27
C SER A 117 3.06 -17.16 -5.40
#